data_AF-A0A1B0GDB0-F1
#
_entry.id   AF-A0A1B0GDB0-F1
#
_cell.length_a   1.000
_cell.length_b   1.000
_cell.length_c   1.000
_cell.angle_alpha   90.00
_cell.angle_beta   90.00
_cell.angle_gamma   90.00
#
_symmetry.space_group_name_H-M   'P 1'
#
loop_
_entity.id
_entity.type
_entity.pdbx_description
1 polymer ?
#
loop_
_entity_poly.entity_id
_entity_poly.type
_entity_poly.pdbx_seq_one_letter_code
_entity_poly.pdbx_strand_id
1 'polypeptide(L)'
;MSQRLMAMKSRLLKLKIRKLHKMPKIWKIKMTMKSGPRHRRRRGRRGGAKLRQKRKEEIEGSYSEFKSRHKKQHVALPSFVYIQYNNSILQILLSIAILENKCFESYVQRWKFIKRAIIMNFDDIIYVLCLLSCVGAGKYVRKIEGESQRKLICTLFGLVVAFIVSGWHVLHCIISGLLGALAVVYVHPSKTHLITFTIMFAYLAFFRLAHVFGFANPPGPTNMIQMVLTLKVSGVAFEKASSWKKLKQREQELSGTKTADKELIEISDYDVELQSVDIFEIFQYSFNYIGVLTGPYYRYRTYRDYFETPFKNYAPCVETTVENLKFAAIYSVIYATVDYMWPLSYALSPGFHERSFIYRFWYIWPAFLIFRMRIYTGLCLSECVCNMAGFGAYPEESDATNGEGPRKQYLHLKRDADKRSYNFNTIVNVRVKEVETCSTLREGMKHWNICVQYWLAVNIYRQFPSKKYRTAVTLLCSAYWHGFRPGHYFCLLGAACYVTVEDIWQKLVGKETTGLKRLIIDCIFWFAKSCIGYNYLGTAFMLVSFSNIWSFYSSIYHVGYIGWFLMLASGLVLTKGKTAISIKHK
;
A
#
# COMPACT_ATOMS: atom_id res chain seq x y z
N MET A 1 -16.50 -45.77 0.90
CA MET A 1 -16.77 -44.41 0.38
C MET A 1 -15.54 -43.74 -0.27
N SER A 2 -14.32 -43.93 0.25
CA SER A 2 -13.07 -43.32 -0.28
C SER A 2 -12.67 -43.76 -1.71
N GLN A 3 -12.82 -45.05 -2.07
CA GLN A 3 -12.46 -45.54 -3.41
C GLN A 3 -13.39 -45.03 -4.53
N ARG A 4 -14.68 -44.81 -4.24
CA ARG A 4 -15.64 -44.25 -5.20
C ARG A 4 -15.35 -42.76 -5.50
N LEU A 5 -14.84 -42.01 -4.53
CA LEU A 5 -14.42 -40.61 -4.71
C LEU A 5 -13.16 -40.47 -5.59
N MET A 6 -12.20 -41.39 -5.42
CA MET A 6 -10.97 -41.45 -6.23
C MET A 6 -11.27 -41.82 -7.70
N ALA A 7 -12.18 -42.77 -7.92
CA ALA A 7 -12.63 -43.15 -9.27
C ALA A 7 -13.36 -42.00 -9.98
N MET A 8 -14.15 -41.21 -9.24
CA MET A 8 -14.88 -40.06 -9.77
C MET A 8 -13.93 -38.90 -10.14
N LYS A 9 -12.90 -38.63 -9.33
CA LYS A 9 -11.84 -37.63 -9.65
C LYS A 9 -11.03 -38.04 -10.89
N SER A 10 -10.69 -39.32 -11.04
CA SER A 10 -9.97 -39.83 -12.21
C SER A 10 -10.81 -39.71 -13.51
N ARG A 11 -12.12 -39.98 -13.44
CA ARG A 11 -13.03 -39.79 -14.58
C ARG A 11 -13.20 -38.32 -14.97
N LEU A 12 -13.30 -37.40 -13.99
CA LEU A 12 -13.37 -35.96 -14.23
C LEU A 12 -12.08 -35.40 -14.85
N LEU A 13 -10.92 -35.91 -14.44
CA LEU A 13 -9.62 -35.52 -15.02
C LEU A 13 -9.49 -35.98 -16.48
N LYS A 14 -9.93 -37.20 -16.81
CA LYS A 14 -9.95 -37.73 -18.18
C LYS A 14 -10.92 -36.97 -19.10
N LEU A 15 -12.05 -36.50 -18.57
CA LEU A 15 -13.01 -35.64 -19.30
C LEU A 15 -12.45 -34.23 -19.56
N LYS A 16 -11.71 -33.64 -18.61
CA LYS A 16 -11.03 -32.35 -18.79
C LYS A 16 -9.94 -32.40 -19.86
N ILE A 17 -9.14 -33.48 -19.89
CA ILE A 17 -8.08 -33.67 -20.88
C ILE A 17 -8.64 -33.89 -22.29
N ARG A 18 -9.78 -34.60 -22.42
CA ARG A 18 -10.46 -34.77 -23.72
C ARG A 18 -11.07 -33.47 -24.26
N LYS A 19 -11.53 -32.55 -23.41
CA LYS A 19 -12.00 -31.22 -23.84
C LYS A 19 -10.87 -30.30 -24.29
N LEU A 20 -9.67 -30.41 -23.70
CA LEU A 20 -8.48 -29.64 -24.10
C LEU A 20 -7.90 -30.04 -25.48
N HIS A 21 -8.20 -31.25 -25.97
CA HIS A 21 -7.76 -31.72 -27.29
C HIS A 21 -8.69 -31.33 -28.45
N LYS A 22 -9.81 -30.65 -28.20
CA LYS A 22 -10.79 -30.23 -29.22
C LYS A 22 -10.97 -28.69 -29.27
N MET A 23 -9.88 -27.94 -29.44
CA MET A 23 -9.98 -26.53 -29.83
C MET A 23 -9.06 -26.19 -31.03
N PRO A 24 -9.49 -25.32 -31.96
CA PRO A 24 -8.88 -25.19 -33.28
C PRO A 24 -7.59 -24.38 -33.26
N LYS A 25 -6.61 -24.79 -34.08
CA LYS A 25 -5.34 -24.08 -34.29
C LYS A 25 -5.56 -22.87 -35.20
N ILE A 26 -5.43 -21.66 -34.68
CA ILE A 26 -5.23 -20.45 -35.50
C ILE A 26 -4.13 -19.60 -34.85
N TRP A 27 -3.27 -19.05 -35.72
CA TRP A 27 -2.15 -18.13 -35.51
C TRP A 27 -0.74 -18.74 -35.44
N LYS A 28 -0.06 -18.62 -36.59
CA LYS A 28 1.35 -18.88 -36.83
C LYS A 28 1.89 -17.74 -37.68
N ILE A 29 2.65 -16.81 -37.09
CA ILE A 29 3.53 -15.82 -37.74
C ILE A 29 4.60 -15.48 -36.67
N LYS A 30 5.91 -15.28 -36.89
CA LYS A 30 6.94 -15.61 -37.90
C LYS A 30 8.19 -14.93 -37.30
N MET A 31 9.27 -15.64 -37.02
CA MET A 31 10.59 -14.98 -36.90
C MET A 31 11.68 -15.87 -37.52
N THR A 32 12.50 -15.16 -38.27
CA THR A 32 13.40 -15.52 -39.36
C THR A 32 14.72 -16.13 -38.90
N MET A 33 15.23 -17.12 -39.65
CA MET A 33 16.67 -17.31 -39.83
C MET A 33 17.01 -17.30 -41.34
N LYS A 34 17.93 -16.38 -41.68
CA LYS A 34 18.84 -16.37 -42.84
C LYS A 34 19.57 -17.73 -42.94
N SER A 35 20.14 -18.24 -44.03
CA SER A 35 20.30 -17.90 -45.45
C SER A 35 21.15 -19.06 -46.03
N GLY A 36 20.89 -19.55 -47.25
CA GLY A 36 21.85 -20.43 -47.97
C GLY A 36 21.19 -21.43 -48.93
N PRO A 37 21.74 -21.69 -50.14
CA PRO A 37 20.93 -21.67 -51.36
C PRO A 37 20.84 -22.98 -52.15
N ARG A 38 19.73 -23.08 -52.92
CA ARG A 38 19.53 -23.76 -54.23
C ARG A 38 19.70 -25.31 -54.23
N HIS A 39 18.87 -26.13 -54.87
CA HIS A 39 18.22 -25.97 -56.16
C HIS A 39 17.07 -27.01 -56.36
N ARG A 40 16.00 -26.53 -57.01
CA ARG A 40 15.17 -27.16 -58.07
C ARG A 40 14.42 -28.50 -57.85
N ARG A 41 13.10 -28.38 -58.16
CA ARG A 41 12.21 -29.32 -58.90
C ARG A 41 11.76 -30.57 -58.13
N ARG A 42 10.63 -31.20 -58.42
CA ARG A 42 9.27 -30.85 -58.90
C ARG A 42 8.48 -32.14 -58.63
N ARG A 43 7.26 -32.03 -58.12
CA ARG A 43 6.13 -32.99 -58.20
C ARG A 43 6.30 -34.41 -57.62
N GLY A 44 5.25 -34.86 -56.92
CA GLY A 44 5.01 -36.29 -56.71
C GLY A 44 4.20 -36.65 -55.46
N ARG A 45 2.87 -36.50 -55.52
CA ARG A 45 1.95 -37.17 -54.58
C ARG A 45 2.11 -38.70 -54.74
N ARG A 46 2.52 -39.40 -53.67
CA ARG A 46 2.13 -40.77 -53.22
C ARG A 46 3.29 -41.36 -52.39
N GLY A 47 3.12 -41.48 -51.07
CA GLY A 47 4.16 -42.10 -50.23
C GLY A 47 3.94 -42.10 -48.70
N GLY A 48 2.77 -41.69 -48.19
CA GLY A 48 2.54 -41.57 -46.74
C GLY A 48 2.25 -42.87 -45.98
N ALA A 49 1.97 -43.99 -46.68
CA ALA A 49 1.58 -45.25 -46.04
C ALA A 49 2.78 -46.19 -45.76
N LYS A 50 3.80 -46.25 -46.64
CA LYS A 50 4.98 -47.12 -46.44
C LYS A 50 5.99 -46.61 -45.39
N LEU A 51 5.98 -45.30 -45.09
CA LEU A 51 6.85 -44.68 -44.08
C LEU A 51 6.33 -44.78 -42.63
N ARG A 52 5.08 -45.20 -42.44
CA ARG A 52 4.49 -45.47 -41.10
C ARG A 52 4.64 -46.92 -40.66
N GLN A 53 4.74 -47.87 -41.59
CA GLN A 53 4.93 -49.29 -41.27
C GLN A 53 6.40 -49.58 -40.90
N LYS A 54 7.35 -49.03 -41.66
CA LYS A 54 8.80 -49.18 -41.39
C LYS A 54 9.23 -48.61 -40.03
N ARG A 55 8.54 -47.56 -39.56
CA ARG A 55 8.81 -46.90 -38.26
C ARG A 55 8.18 -47.64 -37.06
N LYS A 56 7.25 -48.57 -37.29
CA LYS A 56 6.69 -49.45 -36.24
C LYS A 56 7.57 -50.68 -36.03
N GLU A 57 8.10 -51.25 -37.12
CA GLU A 57 9.02 -52.39 -37.08
C GLU A 57 10.38 -52.04 -36.42
N GLU A 58 10.90 -50.81 -36.63
CA GLU A 58 12.13 -50.34 -35.96
C GLU A 58 11.96 -50.16 -34.43
N ILE A 59 10.76 -49.83 -33.95
CA ILE A 59 10.49 -49.61 -32.52
C ILE A 59 10.21 -50.95 -31.81
N GLU A 60 9.56 -51.91 -32.48
CA GLU A 60 9.33 -53.25 -31.93
C GLU A 60 10.62 -54.09 -31.93
N GLY A 61 11.51 -53.91 -32.92
CA GLY A 61 12.85 -54.52 -32.95
C GLY A 61 13.72 -54.13 -31.75
N SER A 62 13.79 -52.82 -31.45
CA SER A 62 14.63 -52.28 -30.36
C SER A 62 14.16 -52.72 -28.96
N TYR A 63 12.85 -52.94 -28.78
CA TYR A 63 12.30 -53.41 -27.49
C TYR A 63 12.52 -54.92 -27.25
N SER A 64 12.60 -55.72 -28.32
CA SER A 64 12.88 -57.16 -28.23
C SER A 64 14.37 -57.45 -27.98
N GLU A 65 15.26 -56.62 -28.51
CA GLU A 65 16.72 -56.73 -28.34
C GLU A 65 17.17 -56.32 -26.92
N PHE A 66 16.48 -55.34 -26.31
CA PHE A 66 16.72 -54.96 -24.91
C PHE A 66 16.25 -56.05 -23.92
N LYS A 67 15.20 -56.80 -24.26
CA LYS A 67 14.63 -57.86 -23.41
C LYS A 67 15.40 -59.18 -23.50
N SER A 68 16.09 -59.45 -24.62
CA SER A 68 16.94 -60.64 -24.77
C SER A 68 18.33 -60.48 -24.11
N ARG A 69 18.85 -59.25 -24.02
CA ARG A 69 20.12 -58.94 -23.31
C ARG A 69 20.04 -59.05 -21.79
N HIS A 70 18.85 -58.95 -21.20
CA HIS A 70 18.66 -59.03 -19.74
C HIS A 70 18.32 -60.44 -19.20
N LYS A 71 18.29 -61.49 -20.05
CA LYS A 71 17.86 -62.84 -19.65
C LYS A 71 18.88 -63.96 -19.86
N LYS A 72 20.16 -63.62 -20.09
CA LYS A 72 21.27 -64.60 -20.13
C LYS A 72 22.48 -64.05 -19.40
N GLN A 73 22.60 -64.34 -18.12
CA GLN A 73 23.87 -64.60 -17.41
C GLN A 73 23.57 -65.01 -15.96
N HIS A 74 23.19 -66.27 -15.79
CA HIS A 74 23.35 -67.02 -14.54
C HIS A 74 24.02 -68.33 -14.94
N VAL A 75 25.35 -68.44 -14.80
CA VAL A 75 26.09 -69.69 -14.57
C VAL A 75 27.48 -69.36 -14.00
N ALA A 76 27.83 -70.08 -12.93
CA ALA A 76 29.14 -70.41 -12.36
C ALA A 76 30.03 -69.31 -11.72
N LEU A 77 30.16 -69.42 -10.39
CA LEU A 77 31.36 -69.05 -9.63
C LEU A 77 32.54 -69.94 -10.08
N PRO A 78 33.74 -69.34 -10.18
CA PRO A 78 34.89 -69.94 -9.52
C PRO A 78 35.61 -68.93 -8.61
N SER A 79 36.16 -69.50 -7.54
CA SER A 79 36.95 -68.86 -6.51
C SER A 79 38.19 -68.11 -7.04
N PHE A 80 38.59 -67.12 -6.26
CA PHE A 80 39.91 -66.47 -6.13
C PHE A 80 40.08 -65.01 -6.57
N VAL A 81 40.76 -64.32 -5.66
CA VAL A 81 41.46 -63.03 -5.72
C VAL A 81 40.62 -61.78 -5.40
N TYR A 82 40.70 -61.43 -4.11
CA TYR A 82 40.57 -60.07 -3.60
C TYR A 82 41.37 -59.08 -4.49
N ILE A 83 40.68 -58.18 -5.18
CA ILE A 83 41.27 -56.92 -5.65
C ILE A 83 40.45 -55.79 -5.06
N GLN A 84 40.97 -55.28 -3.95
CA GLN A 84 40.53 -54.10 -3.23
C GLN A 84 40.86 -52.86 -4.08
N TYR A 85 39.97 -52.46 -5.00
CA TYR A 85 40.12 -51.18 -5.72
C TYR A 85 38.80 -50.42 -5.84
N ASN A 86 38.83 -49.19 -5.30
CA ASN A 86 37.99 -48.03 -5.58
C ASN A 86 36.53 -47.97 -5.08
N ASN A 87 36.33 -48.17 -3.76
CA ASN A 87 35.19 -47.56 -3.05
C ASN A 87 35.25 -46.01 -3.05
N SER A 88 36.45 -45.42 -3.17
CA SER A 88 36.64 -43.96 -3.14
C SER A 88 36.08 -43.26 -4.38
N ILE A 89 36.28 -43.84 -5.58
CA ILE A 89 35.80 -43.23 -6.84
C ILE A 89 34.26 -43.30 -6.91
N LEU A 90 33.65 -44.41 -6.51
CA LEU A 90 32.19 -44.54 -6.50
C LEU A 90 31.55 -43.56 -5.50
N GLN A 91 32.16 -43.36 -4.32
CA GLN A 91 31.69 -42.34 -3.37
C GLN A 91 31.89 -40.91 -3.87
N ILE A 92 32.98 -40.62 -4.58
CA ILE A 92 33.21 -39.31 -5.18
C ILE A 92 32.17 -39.05 -6.28
N LEU A 93 31.90 -40.03 -7.15
CA LEU A 93 30.87 -39.91 -8.20
C LEU A 93 29.46 -39.77 -7.62
N LEU A 94 29.14 -40.49 -6.54
CA LEU A 94 27.86 -40.33 -5.83
C LEU A 94 27.76 -38.93 -5.19
N SER A 95 28.85 -38.44 -4.61
CA SER A 95 28.92 -37.11 -3.99
C SER A 95 28.79 -36.00 -5.03
N ILE A 96 29.43 -36.16 -6.20
CA ILE A 96 29.29 -35.25 -7.34
C ILE A 96 27.86 -35.27 -7.88
N ALA A 97 27.25 -36.44 -8.06
CA ALA A 97 25.85 -36.55 -8.50
C ALA A 97 24.86 -35.95 -7.49
N ILE A 98 25.11 -36.11 -6.18
CA ILE A 98 24.31 -35.48 -5.11
C ILE A 98 24.53 -33.97 -5.09
N LEU A 99 25.77 -33.49 -5.30
CA LEU A 99 26.10 -32.07 -5.41
C LEU A 99 25.45 -31.43 -6.65
N GLU A 100 25.50 -32.09 -7.81
CA GLU A 100 24.83 -31.64 -9.03
C GLU A 100 23.31 -31.59 -8.85
N ASN A 101 22.71 -32.60 -8.20
CA ASN A 101 21.27 -32.64 -7.96
C ASN A 101 20.83 -31.60 -6.91
N LYS A 102 21.62 -31.37 -5.84
CA LYS A 102 21.41 -30.27 -4.88
C LYS A 102 21.59 -28.90 -5.51
N CYS A 103 22.58 -28.75 -6.39
CA CYS A 103 22.81 -27.52 -7.15
C CYS A 103 21.62 -27.26 -8.08
N PHE A 104 21.16 -28.28 -8.82
CA PHE A 104 19.99 -28.19 -9.68
C PHE A 104 18.69 -27.89 -8.91
N GLU A 105 18.44 -28.54 -7.78
CA GLU A 105 17.34 -28.21 -6.86
C GLU A 105 17.43 -26.76 -6.37
N SER A 106 18.63 -26.28 -6.02
CA SER A 106 18.87 -24.88 -5.63
C SER A 106 18.59 -23.91 -6.78
N TYR A 107 19.05 -24.20 -8.00
CA TYR A 107 18.78 -23.39 -9.19
C TYR A 107 17.29 -23.40 -9.56
N VAL A 108 16.61 -24.54 -9.47
CA VAL A 108 15.17 -24.66 -9.74
C VAL A 108 14.36 -23.97 -8.65
N GLN A 109 14.75 -24.02 -7.38
CA GLN A 109 14.13 -23.24 -6.31
C GLN A 109 14.39 -21.75 -6.49
N ARG A 110 15.62 -21.35 -6.84
CA ARG A 110 15.97 -19.96 -7.15
C ARG A 110 15.20 -19.45 -8.35
N TRP A 111 14.97 -20.28 -9.38
CA TRP A 111 14.16 -19.91 -10.53
C TRP A 111 12.66 -19.90 -10.20
N LYS A 112 12.15 -20.83 -9.38
CA LYS A 112 10.78 -20.77 -8.85
C LYS A 112 10.56 -19.53 -7.97
N PHE A 113 11.57 -19.13 -7.20
CA PHE A 113 11.57 -17.95 -6.37
C PHE A 113 11.61 -16.67 -7.21
N ILE A 114 12.55 -16.55 -8.15
CA ILE A 114 12.62 -15.40 -9.07
C ILE A 114 11.36 -15.32 -9.92
N LYS A 115 10.83 -16.44 -10.41
CA LYS A 115 9.55 -16.46 -11.14
C LYS A 115 8.37 -16.06 -10.25
N ARG A 116 8.32 -16.49 -8.98
CA ARG A 116 7.30 -16.02 -8.02
C ARG A 116 7.47 -14.54 -7.65
N ALA A 117 8.70 -14.06 -7.51
CA ALA A 117 9.01 -12.66 -7.23
C ALA A 117 8.64 -11.76 -8.43
N ILE A 118 8.95 -12.18 -9.66
CA ILE A 118 8.55 -11.47 -10.89
C ILE A 118 7.02 -11.47 -11.05
N ILE A 119 6.34 -12.59 -10.77
CA ILE A 119 4.87 -12.67 -10.86
C ILE A 119 4.19 -11.85 -9.75
N MET A 120 4.70 -11.90 -8.51
CA MET A 120 4.21 -11.06 -7.40
C MET A 120 4.47 -9.57 -7.64
N ASN A 121 5.53 -9.22 -8.38
CA ASN A 121 5.87 -7.83 -8.72
C ASN A 121 5.15 -7.30 -9.96
N PHE A 122 4.42 -8.12 -10.72
CA PHE A 122 3.84 -7.65 -11.99
C PHE A 122 2.77 -6.57 -11.78
N ASP A 123 1.91 -6.75 -10.77
CA ASP A 123 0.90 -5.75 -10.39
C ASP A 123 1.55 -4.47 -9.84
N ASP A 124 2.63 -4.62 -9.05
CA ASP A 124 3.40 -3.49 -8.51
C ASP A 124 4.12 -2.73 -9.66
N ILE A 125 4.63 -3.42 -10.67
CA ILE A 125 5.25 -2.82 -11.86
C ILE A 125 4.20 -2.07 -12.69
N ILE A 126 3.04 -2.68 -12.97
CA ILE A 126 1.93 -2.01 -13.67
C ILE A 126 1.53 -0.76 -12.90
N TYR A 127 1.39 -0.87 -11.60
CA TYR A 127 1.02 0.24 -10.73
C TYR A 127 2.05 1.39 -10.77
N VAL A 128 3.35 1.08 -10.70
CA VAL A 128 4.42 2.10 -10.81
C VAL A 128 4.43 2.73 -12.21
N LEU A 129 4.26 1.94 -13.27
CA LEU A 129 4.16 2.46 -14.64
C LEU A 129 2.95 3.41 -14.80
N CYS A 130 1.81 3.05 -14.22
CA CYS A 130 0.64 3.93 -14.18
C CYS A 130 0.94 5.23 -13.42
N LEU A 131 1.57 5.19 -12.25
CA LEU A 131 1.97 6.41 -11.54
C LEU A 131 2.92 7.29 -12.35
N LEU A 132 3.94 6.70 -12.98
CA LEU A 132 4.88 7.44 -13.83
C LEU A 132 4.17 8.04 -15.05
N SER A 133 3.18 7.34 -15.61
CA SER A 133 2.34 7.88 -16.68
C SER A 133 1.50 9.08 -16.19
N CYS A 134 1.01 9.05 -14.93
CA CYS A 134 0.32 10.18 -14.32
C CYS A 134 1.25 11.37 -14.09
N VAL A 135 2.51 11.14 -13.67
CA VAL A 135 3.52 12.20 -13.59
C VAL A 135 3.73 12.82 -14.97
N GLY A 136 3.97 12.00 -15.99
CA GLY A 136 4.16 12.49 -17.37
C GLY A 136 2.96 13.29 -17.90
N ALA A 137 1.74 12.81 -17.64
CA ALA A 137 0.50 13.47 -18.04
C ALA A 137 0.33 14.86 -17.43
N GLY A 138 0.82 15.09 -16.20
CA GLY A 138 0.71 16.39 -15.50
C GLY A 138 1.23 17.57 -16.31
N LYS A 139 2.34 17.40 -17.03
CA LYS A 139 2.93 18.44 -17.90
C LYS A 139 2.02 18.81 -19.07
N TYR A 140 1.29 17.85 -19.63
CA TYR A 140 0.40 18.07 -20.78
C TYR A 140 -0.95 18.64 -20.32
N VAL A 141 -1.52 18.09 -19.26
CA VAL A 141 -2.81 18.55 -18.69
C VAL A 141 -2.74 20.02 -18.28
N ARG A 142 -1.60 20.49 -17.77
CA ARG A 142 -1.41 21.90 -17.39
C ARG A 142 -1.55 22.87 -18.58
N LYS A 143 -1.18 22.45 -19.79
CA LYS A 143 -1.24 23.29 -21.00
C LYS A 143 -2.67 23.49 -21.54
N ILE A 144 -3.65 22.79 -20.98
CA ILE A 144 -5.04 22.87 -21.42
C ILE A 144 -5.70 24.07 -20.74
N GLU A 145 -6.05 25.08 -21.52
CA GLU A 145 -6.64 26.32 -21.02
C GLU A 145 -8.10 26.12 -20.59
N GLY A 146 -8.90 25.42 -21.41
CA GLY A 146 -10.32 25.19 -21.16
C GLY A 146 -10.59 24.39 -19.87
N GLU A 147 -11.32 25.00 -18.93
CA GLU A 147 -11.57 24.40 -17.62
C GLU A 147 -12.38 23.09 -17.70
N SER A 148 -13.54 23.12 -18.37
CA SER A 148 -14.42 21.96 -18.50
C SER A 148 -13.74 20.82 -19.27
N GLN A 149 -12.99 21.17 -20.33
CA GLN A 149 -12.21 20.20 -21.11
C GLN A 149 -11.12 19.56 -20.23
N ARG A 150 -10.41 20.36 -19.43
CA ARG A 150 -9.39 19.86 -18.50
C ARG A 150 -10.00 18.95 -17.45
N LYS A 151 -11.12 19.33 -16.81
CA LYS A 151 -11.84 18.47 -15.83
C LYS A 151 -12.23 17.12 -16.45
N LEU A 152 -12.77 17.13 -17.67
CA LEU A 152 -13.17 15.92 -18.39
C LEU A 152 -11.97 15.03 -18.71
N ILE A 153 -10.88 15.59 -19.25
CA ILE A 153 -9.65 14.84 -19.58
C ILE A 153 -9.04 14.23 -18.32
N CYS A 154 -8.96 15.01 -17.23
CA CYS A 154 -8.47 14.54 -15.93
C CYS A 154 -9.27 13.34 -15.41
N THR A 155 -10.60 13.40 -15.55
CA THR A 155 -11.51 12.35 -15.08
C THR A 155 -11.42 11.11 -15.97
N LEU A 156 -11.44 11.28 -17.29
CA LEU A 156 -11.34 10.18 -18.25
C LEU A 156 -10.01 9.44 -18.08
N PHE A 157 -8.91 10.18 -17.95
CA PHE A 157 -7.60 9.58 -17.72
C PHE A 157 -7.54 8.83 -16.38
N GLY A 158 -8.14 9.39 -15.32
CA GLY A 158 -8.23 8.71 -14.02
C GLY A 158 -9.05 7.43 -14.07
N LEU A 159 -10.17 7.41 -14.81
CA LEU A 159 -10.97 6.20 -15.04
C LEU A 159 -10.21 5.14 -15.85
N VAL A 160 -9.49 5.54 -16.89
CA VAL A 160 -8.66 4.62 -17.69
C VAL A 160 -7.57 3.99 -16.81
N VAL A 161 -6.85 4.80 -16.04
CA VAL A 161 -5.82 4.33 -15.11
C VAL A 161 -6.42 3.40 -14.04
N ALA A 162 -7.56 3.75 -13.47
CA ALA A 162 -8.26 2.91 -12.51
C ALA A 162 -8.70 1.57 -13.12
N PHE A 163 -9.17 1.57 -14.37
CA PHE A 163 -9.56 0.35 -15.09
C PHE A 163 -8.37 -0.54 -15.45
N ILE A 164 -7.24 0.02 -15.89
CA ILE A 164 -6.01 -0.75 -16.19
C ILE A 164 -5.55 -1.51 -14.94
N VAL A 165 -5.61 -0.85 -13.79
CA VAL A 165 -5.10 -1.37 -12.52
C VAL A 165 -6.09 -2.28 -11.80
N SER A 166 -7.41 -2.07 -11.99
CA SER A 166 -8.47 -2.78 -11.25
C SER A 166 -9.25 -3.80 -12.07
N GLY A 167 -9.17 -3.73 -13.41
CA GLY A 167 -10.08 -4.43 -14.31
C GLY A 167 -11.54 -4.13 -13.96
N TRP A 168 -12.38 -5.17 -13.96
CA TRP A 168 -13.82 -5.05 -13.68
C TRP A 168 -14.14 -4.66 -12.23
N HIS A 169 -13.21 -4.78 -11.29
CA HIS A 169 -13.44 -4.35 -9.91
C HIS A 169 -13.58 -2.83 -9.78
N VAL A 170 -13.24 -2.04 -10.81
CA VAL A 170 -13.49 -0.59 -10.84
C VAL A 170 -14.98 -0.24 -10.70
N LEU A 171 -15.88 -1.15 -11.09
CA LEU A 171 -17.32 -0.97 -10.94
C LEU A 171 -17.72 -0.77 -9.48
N HIS A 172 -17.04 -1.44 -8.53
CA HIS A 172 -17.27 -1.20 -7.11
C HIS A 172 -16.92 0.23 -6.70
N CYS A 173 -15.79 0.75 -7.20
CA CYS A 173 -15.41 2.14 -6.97
C CYS A 173 -16.46 3.10 -7.52
N ILE A 174 -16.90 2.90 -8.77
CA ILE A 174 -17.91 3.74 -9.42
C ILE A 174 -19.23 3.72 -8.65
N ILE A 175 -19.75 2.54 -8.31
CA ILE A 175 -20.99 2.38 -7.55
C ILE A 175 -20.88 3.07 -6.19
N SER A 176 -19.79 2.85 -5.46
CA SER A 176 -19.60 3.46 -4.15
C SER A 176 -19.50 4.99 -4.22
N GLY A 177 -18.79 5.52 -5.21
CA GLY A 177 -18.65 6.96 -5.44
C GLY A 177 -19.98 7.61 -5.79
N LEU A 178 -20.79 6.96 -6.64
CA LEU A 178 -22.13 7.42 -6.98
C LEU A 178 -23.06 7.40 -5.78
N LEU A 179 -23.10 6.31 -5.01
CA LEU A 179 -23.93 6.23 -3.79
C LEU A 179 -23.55 7.32 -2.78
N GLY A 180 -22.25 7.55 -2.59
CA GLY A 180 -21.77 8.62 -1.73
C GLY A 180 -22.10 10.01 -2.26
N ALA A 181 -21.97 10.27 -3.56
CA ALA A 181 -22.32 11.53 -4.19
C ALA A 181 -23.83 11.84 -4.09
N LEU A 182 -24.68 10.83 -4.33
CA LEU A 182 -26.13 10.92 -4.13
C LEU A 182 -26.46 11.31 -2.68
N ALA A 183 -25.77 10.70 -1.70
CA ALA A 183 -25.94 11.06 -0.30
C ALA A 183 -25.48 12.50 0.01
N VAL A 184 -24.40 12.98 -0.62
CA VAL A 184 -23.93 14.37 -0.44
C VAL A 184 -24.94 15.40 -0.95
N VAL A 185 -25.59 15.11 -2.08
CA VAL A 185 -26.50 16.04 -2.75
C VAL A 185 -27.89 16.02 -2.13
N TYR A 186 -28.50 14.84 -1.95
CA TYR A 186 -29.90 14.72 -1.56
C TYR A 186 -30.16 14.71 -0.05
N VAL A 187 -29.17 14.39 0.78
CA VAL A 187 -29.34 14.44 2.24
C VAL A 187 -29.26 15.89 2.72
N HIS A 188 -30.10 16.24 3.69
CA HIS A 188 -30.09 17.56 4.31
C HIS A 188 -28.69 17.90 4.89
N PRO A 189 -28.11 19.09 4.60
CA PRO A 189 -26.71 19.44 4.91
C PRO A 189 -26.27 19.20 6.37
N SER A 190 -27.19 19.38 7.32
CA SER A 190 -26.93 19.11 8.75
C SER A 190 -26.52 17.67 9.06
N LYS A 191 -27.08 16.67 8.35
CA LYS A 191 -26.86 15.23 8.60
C LYS A 191 -26.05 14.53 7.51
N THR A 192 -25.77 15.21 6.40
CA THR A 192 -25.02 14.68 5.25
C THR A 192 -23.72 14.00 5.63
N HIS A 193 -22.90 14.64 6.47
CA HIS A 193 -21.62 14.08 6.91
C HIS A 193 -21.73 12.69 7.57
N LEU A 194 -22.70 12.47 8.45
CA LEU A 194 -22.87 11.19 9.14
C LEU A 194 -23.41 10.09 8.20
N ILE A 195 -24.39 10.44 7.35
CA ILE A 195 -25.02 9.49 6.44
C ILE A 195 -24.02 9.06 5.36
N THR A 196 -23.33 10.02 4.72
CA THR A 196 -22.31 9.71 3.72
C THR A 196 -21.13 8.96 4.33
N PHE A 197 -20.66 9.33 5.53
CA PHE A 197 -19.61 8.57 6.23
C PHE A 197 -20.05 7.11 6.44
N THR A 198 -21.27 6.88 6.91
CA THR A 198 -21.81 5.53 7.14
C THR A 198 -21.90 4.74 5.84
N ILE A 199 -22.43 5.32 4.76
CA ILE A 199 -22.54 4.66 3.45
C ILE A 199 -21.16 4.30 2.90
N MET A 200 -20.21 5.24 2.91
CA MET A 200 -18.88 5.01 2.34
C MET A 200 -18.08 3.99 3.14
N PHE A 201 -18.13 4.04 4.47
CA PHE A 201 -17.43 3.07 5.33
C PHE A 201 -18.11 1.70 5.31
N ALA A 202 -19.44 1.62 5.26
CA ALA A 202 -20.16 0.36 5.10
C ALA A 202 -19.87 -0.30 3.75
N TYR A 203 -19.80 0.48 2.67
CA TYR A 203 -19.42 -0.04 1.36
C TYR A 203 -17.96 -0.51 1.34
N LEU A 204 -17.04 0.26 1.94
CA LEU A 204 -15.65 -0.17 2.11
C LEU A 204 -15.57 -1.49 2.87
N ALA A 205 -16.41 -1.67 3.88
CA ALA A 205 -16.47 -2.93 4.62
C ALA A 205 -17.00 -4.09 3.80
N PHE A 206 -18.10 -3.90 3.07
CA PHE A 206 -18.60 -4.86 2.10
C PHE A 206 -17.52 -5.25 1.09
N PHE A 207 -16.82 -4.27 0.53
CA PHE A 207 -15.73 -4.48 -0.43
C PHE A 207 -14.58 -5.30 0.15
N ARG A 208 -14.22 -5.09 1.43
CA ARG A 208 -13.19 -5.85 2.14
C ARG A 208 -13.63 -7.27 2.51
N LEU A 209 -14.93 -7.47 2.73
CA LEU A 209 -15.54 -8.75 3.08
C LEU A 209 -16.21 -9.43 1.89
N ALA A 210 -15.95 -8.98 0.66
CA ALA A 210 -16.60 -9.48 -0.56
C ALA A 210 -16.45 -11.00 -0.73
N HIS A 211 -15.33 -11.58 -0.28
CA HIS A 211 -15.09 -13.02 -0.27
C HIS A 211 -16.04 -13.81 0.64
N VAL A 212 -16.53 -13.21 1.73
CA VAL A 212 -17.54 -13.81 2.61
C VAL A 212 -18.87 -13.95 1.86
N PHE A 213 -19.15 -13.04 0.93
CA PHE A 213 -20.32 -13.07 0.06
C PHE A 213 -20.11 -13.89 -1.23
N GLY A 214 -18.98 -14.60 -1.36
CA GLY A 214 -18.68 -15.45 -2.52
C GLY A 214 -18.07 -14.73 -3.73
N PHE A 215 -17.74 -13.44 -3.62
CA PHE A 215 -17.03 -12.71 -4.68
C PHE A 215 -15.52 -12.95 -4.65
N ALA A 216 -14.85 -12.74 -5.78
CA ALA A 216 -13.39 -12.77 -5.85
C ALA A 216 -12.79 -11.62 -5.03
N ASN A 217 -11.64 -11.88 -4.39
CA ASN A 217 -10.92 -10.83 -3.67
C ASN A 217 -10.44 -9.76 -4.65
N PRO A 218 -10.75 -8.47 -4.39
CA PRO A 218 -10.31 -7.40 -5.26
C PRO A 218 -8.79 -7.25 -5.24
N PRO A 219 -8.17 -6.79 -6.35
CA PRO A 219 -6.75 -6.48 -6.41
C PRO A 219 -6.32 -5.48 -5.34
N GLY A 220 -5.07 -5.59 -4.89
CA GLY A 220 -4.47 -4.67 -3.92
C GLY A 220 -4.58 -3.18 -4.31
N PRO A 221 -4.23 -2.81 -5.56
CA PRO A 221 -4.37 -1.44 -6.02
C PRO A 221 -5.82 -0.91 -6.05
N THR A 222 -6.80 -1.74 -6.42
CA THR A 222 -8.22 -1.35 -6.36
C THR A 222 -8.65 -1.02 -4.94
N ASN A 223 -8.08 -1.72 -3.97
CA ASN A 223 -8.30 -1.44 -2.57
C ASN A 223 -7.84 -0.04 -2.17
N MET A 224 -6.67 0.37 -2.63
CA MET A 224 -6.13 1.70 -2.36
C MET A 224 -7.01 2.78 -2.99
N ILE A 225 -7.49 2.57 -4.22
CA ILE A 225 -8.45 3.46 -4.89
C ILE A 225 -9.71 3.60 -4.03
N GLN A 226 -10.30 2.49 -3.59
CA GLN A 226 -11.51 2.49 -2.76
C GLN A 226 -11.29 3.21 -1.41
N MET A 227 -10.12 3.02 -0.80
CA MET A 227 -9.76 3.70 0.45
C MET A 227 -9.68 5.22 0.29
N VAL A 228 -8.99 5.71 -0.75
CA VAL A 228 -8.88 7.15 -1.02
C VAL A 228 -10.23 7.73 -1.41
N LEU A 229 -11.01 7.03 -2.25
CA LEU A 229 -12.36 7.42 -2.64
C LEU A 229 -13.28 7.59 -1.43
N THR A 230 -13.22 6.66 -0.48
CA THR A 230 -13.97 6.72 0.78
C THR A 230 -13.70 8.03 1.53
N LEU A 231 -12.44 8.44 1.64
CA LEU A 231 -12.06 9.69 2.33
C LEU A 231 -12.45 10.93 1.53
N LYS A 232 -12.28 10.92 0.20
CA LYS A 232 -12.65 12.02 -0.69
C LYS A 232 -14.14 12.35 -0.58
N VAL A 233 -15.02 11.37 -0.82
CA VAL A 233 -16.47 11.60 -0.86
C VAL A 233 -17.03 11.93 0.52
N SER A 234 -16.60 11.23 1.56
CA SER A 234 -16.98 11.58 2.93
C SER A 234 -16.40 12.93 3.37
N GLY A 235 -15.20 13.28 2.91
CA GLY A 235 -14.57 14.59 3.13
C GLY A 235 -15.44 15.73 2.61
N VAL A 236 -15.93 15.64 1.37
CA VAL A 236 -16.89 16.61 0.79
C VAL A 236 -18.13 16.75 1.68
N ALA A 237 -18.67 15.63 2.16
CA ALA A 237 -19.83 15.62 3.05
C ALA A 237 -19.58 16.37 4.38
N PHE A 238 -18.40 16.18 4.98
CA PHE A 238 -17.97 16.90 6.18
C PHE A 238 -17.76 18.39 5.90
N GLU A 239 -17.14 18.74 4.77
CA GLU A 239 -16.95 20.13 4.34
C GLU A 239 -18.32 20.82 4.17
N LYS A 240 -19.25 20.21 3.42
CA LYS A 240 -20.60 20.75 3.18
C LYS A 240 -21.36 20.98 4.48
N ALA A 241 -21.33 20.01 5.39
CA ALA A 241 -21.98 20.13 6.71
C ALA A 241 -21.33 21.22 7.59
N SER A 242 -20.01 21.39 7.51
CA SER A 242 -19.30 22.44 8.23
C SER A 242 -19.64 23.83 7.67
N SER A 243 -19.65 24.01 6.34
CA SER A 243 -20.02 25.26 5.69
C SER A 243 -21.47 25.65 5.97
N TRP A 244 -22.39 24.68 5.98
CA TRP A 244 -23.79 24.91 6.37
C TRP A 244 -23.92 25.41 7.82
N LYS A 245 -23.16 24.83 8.76
CA LYS A 245 -23.14 25.31 10.16
C LYS A 245 -22.63 26.74 10.27
N LYS A 246 -21.61 27.12 9.50
CA LYS A 246 -21.09 28.50 9.47
C LYS A 246 -22.13 29.48 8.91
N LEU A 247 -22.78 29.14 7.79
CA LEU A 247 -23.83 29.96 7.17
C LEU A 247 -24.96 30.22 8.18
N LYS A 248 -25.45 29.16 8.83
CA LYS A 248 -26.51 29.29 9.84
C LYS A 248 -26.09 30.09 11.08
N GLN A 249 -24.83 29.98 11.51
CA GLN A 249 -24.31 30.79 12.62
C GLN A 249 -24.28 32.28 12.24
N ARG A 250 -23.85 32.59 11.01
CA ARG A 250 -23.84 33.97 10.53
C ARG A 250 -25.24 34.55 10.38
N GLU A 251 -26.21 33.77 9.90
CA GLU A 251 -27.62 34.19 9.84
C GLU A 251 -28.14 34.55 11.24
N GLN A 252 -27.80 33.75 12.26
CA GLN A 252 -28.19 34.00 13.67
C GLN A 252 -27.51 35.24 14.29
N GLU A 253 -26.26 35.50 13.90
CA GLU A 253 -25.52 36.71 14.30
C GLU A 253 -26.14 37.95 13.66
N LEU A 254 -26.52 37.88 12.38
CA LEU A 254 -27.16 38.98 11.65
C LEU A 254 -28.60 39.23 12.14
N SER A 255 -29.33 38.18 12.55
CA SER A 255 -30.68 38.30 13.13
C SER A 255 -30.70 38.76 14.59
N GLY A 256 -29.56 39.22 15.14
CA GLY A 256 -29.48 39.85 16.46
C GLY A 256 -29.69 38.92 17.66
N THR A 257 -29.59 37.60 17.47
CA THR A 257 -29.95 36.61 18.52
C THR A 257 -28.76 36.17 19.40
N LYS A 258 -27.54 36.71 19.17
CA LYS A 258 -26.35 36.51 20.02
C LYS A 258 -25.50 37.78 20.13
N THR A 259 -24.88 37.93 21.30
CA THR A 259 -24.10 39.07 21.81
C THR A 259 -22.98 39.58 20.88
N ALA A 260 -22.87 40.91 20.81
CA ALA A 260 -22.10 41.73 19.86
C ALA A 260 -20.55 41.72 20.01
N ASP A 261 -19.97 40.80 20.78
CA ASP A 261 -18.53 40.83 21.15
C ASP A 261 -17.68 39.73 20.48
N LYS A 262 -18.19 39.06 19.46
CA LYS A 262 -17.38 38.11 18.65
C LYS A 262 -17.18 38.64 17.26
N GLU A 263 -15.92 38.61 16.79
CA GLU A 263 -15.60 38.83 15.38
C GLU A 263 -16.53 37.99 14.51
N LEU A 264 -17.20 38.68 13.59
CA LEU A 264 -18.14 38.11 12.64
C LEU A 264 -17.48 36.95 11.89
N ILE A 265 -18.14 35.79 11.82
CA ILE A 265 -17.60 34.63 11.13
C ILE A 265 -17.40 34.97 9.65
N GLU A 266 -16.16 34.85 9.16
CA GLU A 266 -15.82 35.04 7.75
C GLU A 266 -16.41 33.88 6.92
N ILE A 267 -17.26 34.24 5.95
CA ILE A 267 -17.82 33.31 4.97
C ILE A 267 -17.12 33.56 3.65
N SER A 268 -16.57 32.49 3.07
CA SER A 268 -16.00 32.53 1.73
C SER A 268 -17.07 32.14 0.70
N ASP A 269 -16.96 32.65 -0.53
CA ASP A 269 -17.79 32.23 -1.67
C ASP A 269 -17.84 30.69 -1.84
N TYR A 270 -16.72 30.02 -1.53
CA TYR A 270 -16.63 28.56 -1.48
C TYR A 270 -17.66 27.92 -0.53
N ASP A 271 -17.90 28.50 0.65
CA ASP A 271 -18.83 27.93 1.64
C ASP A 271 -20.28 27.96 1.16
N VAL A 272 -20.64 28.95 0.34
CA VAL A 272 -21.96 29.11 -0.29
C VAL A 272 -22.10 28.15 -1.47
N GLU A 273 -21.15 28.17 -2.40
CA GLU A 273 -21.17 27.33 -3.61
C GLU A 273 -21.12 25.84 -3.29
N LEU A 274 -20.47 25.45 -2.19
CA LEU A 274 -20.44 24.06 -1.73
C LEU A 274 -21.83 23.53 -1.36
N GLN A 275 -22.80 24.40 -1.03
CA GLN A 275 -24.17 23.97 -0.76
C GLN A 275 -24.88 23.47 -2.04
N SER A 276 -24.55 24.05 -3.19
CA SER A 276 -25.10 23.72 -4.51
C SER A 276 -24.25 22.75 -5.33
N VAL A 277 -23.31 22.03 -4.70
CA VAL A 277 -22.46 21.04 -5.39
C VAL A 277 -23.29 19.94 -6.07
N ASP A 278 -22.95 19.63 -7.32
CA ASP A 278 -23.64 18.60 -8.12
C ASP A 278 -22.94 17.23 -8.04
N ILE A 279 -23.70 16.18 -8.35
CA ILE A 279 -23.22 14.79 -8.42
C ILE A 279 -22.06 14.68 -9.42
N PHE A 280 -22.15 15.37 -10.57
CA PHE A 280 -21.14 15.32 -11.60
C PHE A 280 -19.80 15.90 -11.12
N GLU A 281 -19.81 16.99 -10.35
CA GLU A 281 -18.57 17.56 -9.81
C GLU A 281 -17.90 16.65 -8.78
N ILE A 282 -18.70 16.02 -7.91
CA ILE A 282 -18.19 15.04 -6.93
C ILE A 282 -17.60 13.83 -7.67
N PHE A 283 -18.23 13.39 -8.75
CA PHE A 283 -17.74 12.30 -9.58
C PHE A 283 -16.40 12.66 -10.24
N GLN A 284 -16.28 13.85 -10.83
CA GLN A 284 -15.02 14.34 -11.41
C GLN A 284 -13.91 14.47 -10.37
N TYR A 285 -14.23 15.01 -9.19
CA TYR A 285 -13.28 15.09 -8.07
C TYR A 285 -12.80 13.70 -7.60
N SER A 286 -13.74 12.75 -7.55
CA SER A 286 -13.49 11.37 -7.10
C SER A 286 -12.57 10.61 -8.06
N PHE A 287 -12.82 10.72 -9.36
CA PHE A 287 -12.12 9.98 -10.41
C PHE A 287 -11.07 10.81 -11.17
N ASN A 288 -10.69 11.97 -10.65
CA ASN A 288 -9.55 12.73 -11.18
C ASN A 288 -8.27 11.89 -11.09
N TYR A 289 -7.52 11.77 -12.20
CA TYR A 289 -6.24 11.06 -12.23
C TYR A 289 -5.25 11.53 -11.15
N ILE A 290 -5.33 12.81 -10.78
CA ILE A 290 -4.54 13.37 -9.68
C ILE A 290 -5.00 12.69 -8.39
N GLY A 291 -4.21 11.72 -7.95
CA GLY A 291 -4.46 11.01 -6.71
C GLY A 291 -5.59 9.97 -6.73
N VAL A 292 -5.95 9.41 -7.89
CA VAL A 292 -6.91 8.28 -7.97
C VAL A 292 -6.33 6.98 -7.40
N LEU A 293 -5.05 6.69 -7.66
CA LEU A 293 -4.43 5.39 -7.34
C LEU A 293 -4.08 5.24 -5.86
N THR A 294 -3.21 6.12 -5.38
CA THR A 294 -2.66 6.11 -4.00
C THR A 294 -2.44 7.53 -3.52
N GLY A 295 -3.15 8.46 -4.17
CA GLY A 295 -2.97 9.88 -3.98
C GLY A 295 -3.06 10.35 -2.54
N PRO A 296 -2.38 11.47 -2.23
CA PRO A 296 -2.73 12.22 -1.03
C PRO A 296 -4.23 12.46 -1.00
N TYR A 297 -4.82 12.37 0.21
CA TYR A 297 -6.11 13.00 0.43
C TYR A 297 -5.96 14.52 0.27
N TYR A 298 -6.86 15.15 -0.48
CA TYR A 298 -6.93 16.60 -0.61
C TYR A 298 -8.39 17.03 -0.58
N ARG A 299 -8.64 18.23 -0.03
CA ARG A 299 -9.99 18.78 0.12
C ARG A 299 -10.63 19.12 -1.22
N TYR A 300 -11.96 19.22 -1.22
CA TYR A 300 -12.69 19.67 -2.42
C TYR A 300 -12.31 21.10 -2.80
N ARG A 301 -12.05 21.96 -1.81
CA ARG A 301 -11.51 23.31 -2.03
C ARG A 301 -10.24 23.32 -2.87
N THR A 302 -9.25 22.49 -2.49
CA THR A 302 -7.97 22.40 -3.22
C THR A 302 -8.16 21.90 -4.64
N TYR A 303 -9.10 20.98 -4.85
CA TYR A 303 -9.48 20.54 -6.19
C TYR A 303 -10.05 21.69 -7.02
N ARG A 304 -10.95 22.48 -6.46
CA ARG A 304 -11.60 23.58 -7.16
C ARG A 304 -10.60 24.69 -7.50
N ASP A 305 -9.78 25.08 -6.53
CA ASP A 305 -8.72 26.09 -6.70
C ASP A 305 -7.78 25.74 -7.86
N TYR A 306 -7.45 24.47 -8.06
CA TYR A 306 -6.61 24.05 -9.17
C TYR A 306 -7.20 24.42 -10.54
N PHE A 307 -8.52 24.41 -10.67
CA PHE A 307 -9.20 24.76 -11.92
C PHE A 307 -9.43 26.26 -12.07
N GLU A 308 -9.79 26.95 -10.98
CA GLU A 308 -10.18 28.36 -10.94
C GLU A 308 -9.01 29.35 -10.79
N THR A 309 -7.80 28.87 -10.45
CA THR A 309 -6.63 29.73 -10.22
C THR A 309 -5.51 29.52 -11.25
N PRO A 310 -4.74 30.58 -11.57
CA PRO A 310 -3.61 30.50 -12.49
C PRO A 310 -2.32 29.97 -11.85
N PHE A 311 -2.31 29.72 -10.53
CA PHE A 311 -1.11 29.40 -9.74
C PHE A 311 -0.29 28.22 -10.29
N LYS A 312 -0.97 27.21 -10.84
CA LYS A 312 -0.35 26.03 -11.45
C LYS A 312 0.66 26.38 -12.56
N ASN A 313 0.49 27.50 -13.26
CA ASN A 313 1.33 27.87 -14.40
C ASN A 313 2.68 28.47 -13.99
N TYR A 314 2.73 29.10 -12.81
CA TYR A 314 3.91 29.83 -12.32
C TYR A 314 4.69 29.06 -11.26
N ALA A 315 4.12 27.99 -10.69
CA ALA A 315 4.78 27.18 -9.68
C ALA A 315 5.96 26.34 -10.26
N PRO A 316 7.03 26.09 -9.48
CA PRO A 316 8.22 25.34 -9.90
C PRO A 316 7.97 23.82 -9.98
N CYS A 317 7.03 23.42 -10.84
CA CYS A 317 6.48 22.05 -10.88
C CYS A 317 7.55 20.98 -11.19
N VAL A 318 8.45 21.26 -12.15
CA VAL A 318 9.41 20.26 -12.64
C VAL A 318 10.53 20.04 -11.63
N GLU A 319 11.08 21.12 -11.08
CA GLU A 319 12.18 21.08 -10.11
C GLU A 319 11.77 20.29 -8.86
N THR A 320 10.67 20.68 -8.22
CA THR A 320 10.14 19.97 -7.04
C THR A 320 9.80 18.51 -7.34
N THR A 321 9.29 18.21 -8.54
CA THR A 321 9.02 16.82 -8.92
C THR A 321 10.30 16.00 -9.06
N VAL A 322 11.34 16.55 -9.68
CA VAL A 322 12.63 15.85 -9.85
C VAL A 322 13.29 15.59 -8.50
N GLU A 323 13.23 16.54 -7.56
CA GLU A 323 13.73 16.34 -6.21
C GLU A 323 13.01 15.20 -5.48
N ASN A 324 11.68 15.21 -5.47
CA ASN A 324 10.90 14.15 -4.82
C ASN A 324 11.08 12.79 -5.50
N LEU A 325 11.27 12.77 -6.83
CA LEU A 325 11.50 11.55 -7.58
C LEU A 325 12.87 10.92 -7.25
N LYS A 326 13.92 11.72 -6.99
CA LYS A 326 15.23 11.23 -6.52
C LYS A 326 15.07 10.47 -5.21
N PHE A 327 14.36 11.04 -4.24
CA PHE A 327 14.10 10.37 -2.96
C PHE A 327 13.26 9.10 -3.12
N ALA A 328 12.21 9.14 -3.95
CA ALA A 328 11.41 7.95 -4.25
C ALA A 328 12.26 6.82 -4.86
N ALA A 329 13.22 7.14 -5.73
CA ALA A 329 14.14 6.15 -6.30
C ALA A 329 15.06 5.55 -5.22
N ILE A 330 15.62 6.39 -4.33
CA ILE A 330 16.47 5.93 -3.20
C ILE A 330 15.69 4.96 -2.30
N TYR A 331 14.47 5.32 -1.88
CA TYR A 331 13.65 4.44 -1.03
C TYR A 331 13.28 3.14 -1.72
N SER A 332 13.05 3.17 -3.04
CA SER A 332 12.77 1.97 -3.83
C SER A 332 13.95 1.00 -3.87
N VAL A 333 15.17 1.53 -4.02
CA VAL A 333 16.40 0.71 -4.01
C VAL A 333 16.63 0.10 -2.62
N ILE A 334 16.45 0.88 -1.55
CA ILE A 334 16.57 0.39 -0.18
C ILE A 334 15.52 -0.72 0.07
N TYR A 335 14.26 -0.49 -0.32
CA TYR A 335 13.19 -1.49 -0.23
C TYR A 335 13.60 -2.81 -0.91
N ALA A 336 14.00 -2.75 -2.18
CA ALA A 336 14.35 -3.95 -2.95
C ALA A 336 15.56 -4.70 -2.35
N THR A 337 16.54 -3.95 -1.83
CA THR A 337 17.75 -4.53 -1.23
C THR A 337 17.43 -5.23 0.10
N VAL A 338 16.70 -4.55 0.99
CA VAL A 338 16.37 -5.07 2.32
C VAL A 338 15.37 -6.22 2.21
N ASP A 339 14.38 -6.15 1.31
CA ASP A 339 13.43 -7.24 1.07
C ASP A 339 14.10 -8.50 0.52
N TYR A 340 15.12 -8.34 -0.34
CA TYR A 340 15.93 -9.45 -0.80
C TYR A 340 16.76 -10.10 0.31
N MET A 341 17.32 -9.29 1.21
CA MET A 341 18.19 -9.79 2.29
C MET A 341 17.41 -10.35 3.50
N TRP A 342 16.30 -9.73 3.88
CA TRP A 342 15.47 -10.08 5.04
C TRP A 342 13.98 -10.18 4.67
N PRO A 343 13.60 -11.13 3.80
CA PRO A 343 12.22 -11.25 3.34
C PRO A 343 11.29 -11.63 4.49
N LEU A 344 10.16 -10.93 4.63
CA LEU A 344 9.19 -11.18 5.72
C LEU A 344 8.74 -12.65 5.80
N SER A 345 8.70 -13.36 4.66
CA SER A 345 8.35 -14.79 4.61
C SER A 345 9.30 -15.68 5.42
N TYR A 346 10.57 -15.30 5.57
CA TYR A 346 11.53 -16.05 6.37
C TYR A 346 11.23 -15.97 7.87
N ALA A 347 10.67 -14.85 8.37
CA ALA A 347 10.28 -14.70 9.77
C ALA A 347 9.21 -15.71 10.24
N LEU A 348 8.48 -16.31 9.30
CA LEU A 348 7.47 -17.34 9.56
C LEU A 348 7.96 -18.76 9.30
N SER A 349 9.21 -18.92 8.86
CA SER A 349 9.77 -20.22 8.53
C SER A 349 10.25 -20.96 9.79
N PRO A 350 10.22 -22.31 9.82
CA PRO A 350 10.75 -23.08 10.94
C PRO A 350 12.22 -22.76 11.26
N GLY A 351 13.04 -22.55 10.23
CA GLY A 351 14.46 -22.20 10.39
C GLY A 351 14.70 -20.84 11.07
N PHE A 352 13.69 -19.96 11.15
CA PHE A 352 13.79 -18.73 11.94
C PHE A 352 13.70 -19.01 13.44
N HIS A 353 12.90 -19.99 13.86
CA HIS A 353 12.74 -20.37 15.27
C HIS A 353 14.03 -20.97 15.86
N GLU A 354 14.86 -21.58 15.03
CA GLU A 354 16.16 -22.14 15.40
C GLU A 354 17.24 -21.07 15.62
N ARG A 355 17.00 -19.82 15.22
CA ARG A 355 17.96 -18.73 15.39
C ARG A 355 18.00 -18.22 16.83
N SER A 356 19.12 -17.61 17.19
CA SER A 356 19.28 -16.97 18.50
C SER A 356 18.18 -15.92 18.74
N PHE A 357 17.83 -15.72 20.00
CA PHE A 357 16.85 -14.71 20.39
C PHE A 357 17.23 -13.31 19.87
N ILE A 358 18.51 -12.94 19.95
CA ILE A 358 19.03 -11.65 19.49
C ILE A 358 18.75 -11.46 18.00
N TYR A 359 19.00 -12.48 17.17
CA TYR A 359 18.73 -12.41 15.74
C TYR A 359 17.23 -12.23 15.45
N ARG A 360 16.38 -13.01 16.14
CA ARG A 360 14.92 -12.92 15.98
C ARG A 360 14.37 -11.57 16.41
N PHE A 361 14.88 -11.03 17.52
CA PHE A 361 14.51 -9.71 18.01
C PHE A 361 14.93 -8.60 17.04
N TRP A 362 16.18 -8.59 16.58
CA TRP A 362 16.64 -7.59 15.62
C TRP A 362 15.92 -7.64 14.28
N TYR A 363 15.33 -8.78 13.92
CA TYR A 363 14.57 -8.94 12.68
C TYR A 363 13.35 -8.01 12.56
N ILE A 364 12.84 -7.45 13.67
CA ILE A 364 11.76 -6.45 13.63
C ILE A 364 12.17 -5.16 12.87
N TRP A 365 13.46 -4.80 12.92
CA TRP A 365 13.98 -3.60 12.28
C TRP A 365 13.95 -3.68 10.75
N PRO A 366 14.60 -4.68 10.10
CA PRO A 366 14.50 -4.82 8.66
C PRO A 366 13.07 -5.12 8.22
N ALA A 367 12.30 -5.91 8.98
CA ALA A 367 10.90 -6.22 8.63
C ALA A 367 10.04 -4.96 8.48
N PHE A 368 10.13 -4.02 9.43
CA PHE A 368 9.37 -2.78 9.33
C PHE A 368 10.03 -1.74 8.42
N LEU A 369 11.36 -1.77 8.26
CA LEU A 369 12.06 -0.94 7.27
C LEU A 369 11.57 -1.22 5.84
N ILE A 370 11.40 -2.49 5.47
CA ILE A 370 10.85 -2.90 4.16
C ILE A 370 9.49 -2.24 3.92
N PHE A 371 8.58 -2.34 4.90
CA PHE A 371 7.26 -1.72 4.81
C PHE A 371 7.35 -0.20 4.64
N ARG A 372 8.14 0.48 5.48
CA ARG A 372 8.27 1.93 5.44
C ARG A 372 8.83 2.42 4.12
N MET A 373 9.91 1.81 3.64
CA MET A 373 10.52 2.19 2.36
C MET A 373 9.55 1.99 1.19
N ARG A 374 8.79 0.88 1.17
CA ARG A 374 7.73 0.65 0.17
C ARG A 374 6.66 1.74 0.20
N ILE A 375 6.17 2.11 1.38
CA ILE A 375 5.14 3.14 1.53
C ILE A 375 5.70 4.53 1.22
N TYR A 376 6.92 4.86 1.65
CA TYR A 376 7.59 6.12 1.31
C TYR A 376 7.71 6.29 -0.20
N THR A 377 8.15 5.25 -0.93
CA THR A 377 8.15 5.28 -2.39
C THR A 377 6.77 5.62 -2.95
N GLY A 378 5.71 4.92 -2.51
CA GLY A 378 4.36 5.16 -3.01
C GLY A 378 3.84 6.58 -2.71
N LEU A 379 4.06 7.06 -1.49
CA LEU A 379 3.64 8.41 -1.07
C LEU A 379 4.42 9.50 -1.83
N CYS A 380 5.74 9.38 -1.95
CA CYS A 380 6.56 10.34 -2.70
C CYS A 380 6.21 10.35 -4.20
N LEU A 381 5.97 9.18 -4.82
CA LEU A 381 5.52 9.13 -6.22
C LEU A 381 4.14 9.77 -6.40
N SER A 382 3.24 9.60 -5.44
CA SER A 382 1.92 10.25 -5.48
C SER A 382 2.01 11.77 -5.34
N GLU A 383 2.93 12.28 -4.52
CA GLU A 383 3.24 13.72 -4.44
C GLU A 383 3.84 14.23 -5.76
N CYS A 384 4.71 13.45 -6.42
CA CYS A 384 5.26 13.81 -7.73
C CYS A 384 4.16 14.03 -8.79
N VAL A 385 3.07 13.24 -8.75
CA VAL A 385 1.92 13.43 -9.64
C VAL A 385 1.26 14.79 -9.38
N CYS A 386 1.05 15.15 -8.11
CA CYS A 386 0.48 16.44 -7.73
C CYS A 386 1.39 17.62 -8.11
N ASN A 387 2.68 17.52 -7.80
CA ASN A 387 3.68 18.56 -8.07
C ASN A 387 3.81 18.83 -9.57
N MET A 388 3.91 17.77 -10.39
CA MET A 388 4.04 17.92 -11.85
C MET A 388 2.80 18.53 -12.48
N ALA A 389 1.61 18.24 -11.94
CA ALA A 389 0.36 18.85 -12.39
C ALA A 389 0.23 20.33 -11.95
N GLY A 390 1.04 20.81 -11.00
CA GLY A 390 0.86 22.11 -10.34
C GLY A 390 -0.29 22.11 -9.33
N PHE A 391 -0.69 20.93 -8.85
CA PHE A 391 -1.84 20.73 -7.97
C PHE A 391 -1.45 20.97 -6.52
N GLY A 392 -2.22 21.80 -5.80
CA GLY A 392 -1.91 22.20 -4.42
C GLY A 392 -0.81 23.25 -4.30
N ALA A 393 -0.41 23.88 -5.40
CA ALA A 393 0.48 25.03 -5.41
C ALA A 393 -0.26 26.30 -4.99
N TYR A 394 0.23 26.97 -3.95
CA TYR A 394 -0.29 28.26 -3.52
C TYR A 394 0.83 29.27 -3.29
N PRO A 395 0.55 30.58 -3.38
CA PRO A 395 1.53 31.61 -3.03
C PRO A 395 1.97 31.47 -1.58
N GLU A 396 3.24 31.75 -1.27
CA GLU A 396 3.76 31.64 0.11
C GLU A 396 2.97 32.48 1.12
N GLU A 397 2.49 33.64 0.70
CA GLU A 397 1.66 34.55 1.50
C GLU A 397 0.33 33.95 1.98
N SER A 398 -0.16 32.90 1.30
CA SER A 398 -1.41 32.23 1.67
C SER A 398 -1.32 31.37 2.94
N ASP A 399 -0.10 31.16 3.45
CA ASP A 399 0.21 30.30 4.60
C ASP A 399 -0.48 28.93 4.49
N ALA A 400 -0.25 28.26 3.37
CA ALA A 400 -0.87 26.99 3.06
C ALA A 400 -0.32 25.86 3.94
N THR A 401 -1.23 25.09 4.52
CA THR A 401 -0.87 24.00 5.44
C THR A 401 -1.33 22.63 4.94
N ASN A 402 -0.54 21.61 5.32
CA ASN A 402 -0.68 20.25 4.84
C ASN A 402 -2.12 19.72 5.05
N GLY A 403 -2.79 19.33 3.96
CA GLY A 403 -4.17 18.82 3.93
C GLY A 403 -5.27 19.89 4.07
N GLU A 404 -5.02 20.97 4.81
CA GLU A 404 -6.01 22.03 5.06
C GLU A 404 -6.17 23.00 3.87
N GLY A 405 -5.06 23.31 3.20
CA GLY A 405 -4.98 24.36 2.18
C GLY A 405 -4.59 25.72 2.76
N PRO A 406 -4.85 26.81 2.00
CA PRO A 406 -4.51 28.17 2.38
C PRO A 406 -5.33 28.64 3.60
N ARG A 407 -4.65 29.25 4.57
CA ARG A 407 -5.27 29.79 5.79
C ARG A 407 -5.63 31.26 5.67
N LYS A 408 -4.84 32.01 4.92
CA LYS A 408 -5.06 33.43 4.64
C LYS A 408 -5.80 33.60 3.33
N GLN A 409 -6.49 34.72 3.16
CA GLN A 409 -7.19 35.03 1.92
C GLN A 409 -6.19 35.18 0.77
N TYR A 410 -6.37 34.41 -0.31
CA TYR A 410 -5.42 34.30 -1.41
C TYR A 410 -6.01 34.64 -2.78
N LEU A 411 -7.33 34.85 -2.86
CA LEU A 411 -8.02 35.10 -4.12
C LEU A 411 -7.60 36.45 -4.76
N HIS A 412 -7.26 37.45 -3.94
CA HIS A 412 -6.74 38.73 -4.43
C HIS A 412 -5.35 38.60 -5.08
N LEU A 413 -4.58 37.56 -4.71
CA LEU A 413 -3.25 37.27 -5.26
C LEU A 413 -3.30 36.77 -6.71
N LYS A 414 -4.49 36.48 -7.26
CA LYS A 414 -4.65 36.03 -8.66
C LYS A 414 -4.15 37.05 -9.68
N ARG A 415 -4.21 38.35 -9.38
CA ARG A 415 -3.84 39.44 -10.31
C ARG A 415 -2.33 39.53 -10.56
N ASP A 416 -1.53 39.27 -9.54
CA ASP A 416 -0.06 39.32 -9.58
C ASP A 416 0.55 37.92 -9.46
N ALA A 417 -0.08 36.92 -10.07
CA ALA A 417 0.31 35.52 -9.93
C ALA A 417 1.72 35.22 -10.49
N ASP A 418 2.18 36.00 -11.46
CA ASP A 418 3.48 35.88 -12.12
C ASP A 418 4.66 36.32 -11.25
N LYS A 419 4.44 37.24 -10.31
CA LYS A 419 5.50 37.87 -9.50
C LYS A 419 5.77 37.19 -8.15
N ARG A 420 5.10 36.07 -7.86
CA ARG A 420 5.07 35.46 -6.53
C ARG A 420 5.80 34.13 -6.48
N SER A 421 6.34 33.81 -5.30
CA SER A 421 6.86 32.49 -4.96
C SER A 421 5.71 31.55 -4.59
N TYR A 422 5.83 30.29 -5.02
CA TYR A 422 4.82 29.25 -4.80
C TYR A 422 5.40 28.09 -4.00
N ASN A 423 4.61 27.57 -3.07
CA ASN A 423 4.93 26.36 -2.32
C ASN A 423 3.91 25.24 -2.59
N PHE A 424 4.36 24.01 -2.39
CA PHE A 424 3.53 22.79 -2.49
C PHE A 424 3.13 22.24 -1.12
N ASN A 425 3.19 23.07 -0.06
CA ASN A 425 2.98 22.63 1.32
C ASN A 425 1.58 22.07 1.56
N THR A 426 0.57 22.46 0.78
CA THR A 426 -0.78 21.89 0.91
C THR A 426 -0.79 20.37 0.74
N ILE A 427 0.06 19.83 -0.13
CA ILE A 427 0.05 18.43 -0.50
C ILE A 427 1.42 17.82 -0.24
N VAL A 428 1.62 17.49 1.02
CA VAL A 428 2.77 16.71 1.50
C VAL A 428 2.22 15.52 2.25
N ASN A 429 2.45 14.30 1.74
CA ASN A 429 2.05 13.05 2.37
C ASN A 429 3.05 12.59 3.42
N VAL A 430 4.35 12.76 3.19
CA VAL A 430 5.35 12.24 4.13
C VAL A 430 6.58 13.12 4.23
N ARG A 431 7.01 13.34 5.47
CA ARG A 431 8.27 14.02 5.78
C ARG A 431 9.23 13.01 6.39
N VAL A 432 9.95 12.29 5.52
CA VAL A 432 10.70 11.09 5.92
C VAL A 432 11.75 11.39 6.97
N LYS A 433 12.52 12.48 6.82
CA LYS A 433 13.55 12.87 7.79
C LYS A 433 12.94 13.02 9.18
N GLU A 434 11.86 13.78 9.29
CA GLU A 434 11.16 14.05 10.55
C GLU A 434 10.53 12.78 11.15
N VAL A 435 9.99 11.88 10.32
CA VAL A 435 9.47 10.58 10.79
C VAL A 435 10.58 9.73 11.42
N GLU A 436 11.77 9.72 10.82
CA GLU A 436 12.91 8.90 11.28
C GLU A 436 13.60 9.53 12.50
N THR A 437 13.76 10.85 12.54
CA THR A 437 14.53 11.53 13.60
C THR A 437 13.71 11.91 14.84
N CYS A 438 12.38 11.97 14.76
CA CYS A 438 11.57 12.38 15.92
C CYS A 438 11.68 11.37 17.07
N SER A 439 11.72 11.90 18.30
CA SER A 439 11.88 11.08 19.51
C SER A 439 10.57 10.42 19.96
N THR A 440 9.42 10.96 19.56
CA THR A 440 8.11 10.49 20.02
C THR A 440 7.27 9.87 18.91
N LEU A 441 6.43 8.89 19.26
CA LEU A 441 5.50 8.25 18.35
C LEU A 441 4.40 9.24 17.94
N ARG A 442 3.92 10.04 18.90
CA ARG A 442 2.91 11.07 18.66
C ARG A 442 3.35 12.08 17.60
N GLU A 443 4.60 12.53 17.64
CA GLU A 443 5.14 13.45 16.63
C GLU A 443 5.35 12.75 15.30
N GLY A 444 5.91 11.54 15.32
CA GLY A 444 6.13 10.76 14.10
C GLY A 444 4.85 10.48 13.32
N MET A 445 3.74 10.21 14.02
CA MET A 445 2.41 10.08 13.40
C MET A 445 1.94 11.34 12.67
N LYS A 446 2.37 12.55 13.07
CA LYS A 446 1.99 13.80 12.38
C LYS A 446 2.73 14.01 11.07
N HIS A 447 3.88 13.35 10.89
CA HIS A 447 4.73 13.44 9.70
C HIS A 447 4.55 12.26 8.73
N TRP A 448 3.76 11.25 9.13
CA TRP A 448 3.42 10.07 8.35
C TRP A 448 2.02 10.17 7.77
N ASN A 449 1.89 10.06 6.45
CA ASN A 449 0.61 10.15 5.72
C ASN A 449 -0.23 11.37 6.17
N ILE A 450 0.41 12.54 6.12
CA ILE A 450 -0.05 13.79 6.75
C ILE A 450 -1.45 14.19 6.27
N CYS A 451 -1.72 14.04 4.97
CA CYS A 451 -3.02 14.33 4.38
C CYS A 451 -4.16 13.49 4.98
N VAL A 452 -3.94 12.18 5.20
CA VAL A 452 -4.92 11.32 5.86
C VAL A 452 -5.00 11.61 7.36
N GLN A 453 -3.88 11.94 7.99
CA GLN A 453 -3.88 12.37 9.40
C GLN A 453 -4.68 13.66 9.59
N TYR A 454 -4.59 14.61 8.64
CA TYR A 454 -5.42 15.80 8.61
C TYR A 454 -6.91 15.43 8.54
N TRP A 455 -7.29 14.53 7.61
CA TRP A 455 -8.67 14.06 7.49
C TRP A 455 -9.17 13.46 8.81
N LEU A 456 -8.40 12.55 9.41
CA LEU A 456 -8.74 11.92 10.70
C LEU A 456 -8.84 12.97 11.82
N ALA A 457 -7.94 13.94 11.84
CA ALA A 457 -7.90 14.99 12.85
C ALA A 457 -9.13 15.90 12.79
N VAL A 458 -9.49 16.37 11.59
CA VAL A 458 -10.60 17.32 11.40
C VAL A 458 -11.96 16.63 11.45
N ASN A 459 -12.08 15.44 10.89
CA ASN A 459 -13.38 14.78 10.73
C ASN A 459 -13.76 13.89 11.92
N ILE A 460 -12.78 13.30 12.61
CA ILE A 460 -13.03 12.38 13.73
C ILE A 460 -12.54 12.99 15.05
N TYR A 461 -11.25 13.28 15.17
CA TYR A 461 -10.63 13.64 16.45
C TYR A 461 -11.18 14.94 17.06
N ARG A 462 -11.34 15.99 16.25
CA ARG A 462 -11.86 17.30 16.69
C ARG A 462 -13.38 17.29 16.91
N GLN A 463 -14.11 16.44 16.18
CA GLN A 463 -15.57 16.36 16.27
C GLN A 463 -16.06 15.42 17.38
N PHE A 464 -15.20 14.53 17.88
CA PHE A 464 -15.60 13.56 18.91
C PHE A 464 -15.85 14.25 20.27
N PRO A 465 -16.99 14.01 20.94
CA PRO A 465 -17.40 14.75 22.14
C PRO A 465 -16.51 14.49 23.36
N SER A 466 -15.96 13.27 23.50
CA SER A 466 -15.12 12.93 24.65
C SER A 466 -13.63 13.09 24.37
N LYS A 467 -13.00 14.09 25.01
CA LYS A 467 -11.56 14.36 24.92
C LYS A 467 -10.68 13.19 25.40
N LYS A 468 -11.20 12.29 26.24
CA LYS A 468 -10.46 11.13 26.76
C LYS A 468 -10.31 10.02 25.71
N TYR A 469 -11.38 9.74 24.96
CA TYR A 469 -11.42 8.62 24.02
C TYR A 469 -11.11 9.01 22.58
N ARG A 470 -11.03 10.31 22.25
CA ARG A 470 -10.81 10.78 20.88
C ARG A 470 -9.62 10.13 20.16
N THR A 471 -8.48 9.90 20.84
CA THR A 471 -7.30 9.27 20.23
C THR A 471 -7.59 7.82 19.85
N ALA A 472 -8.18 7.04 20.78
CA ALA A 472 -8.50 5.64 20.57
C ALA A 472 -9.55 5.48 19.45
N VAL A 473 -10.60 6.31 19.44
CA VAL A 473 -11.64 6.28 18.40
C VAL A 473 -11.07 6.68 17.03
N THR A 474 -10.18 7.67 16.99
CA THR A 474 -9.54 8.08 15.73
C THR A 474 -8.68 6.95 15.14
N LEU A 475 -7.89 6.28 15.99
CA LEU A 475 -7.07 5.15 15.55
C LEU A 475 -7.87 3.88 15.26
N LEU A 476 -9.01 3.68 15.93
CA LEU A 476 -9.97 2.64 15.58
C LEU A 476 -10.59 2.89 14.21
N CYS A 477 -10.98 4.13 13.92
CA CYS A 477 -11.47 4.53 12.59
C CYS A 477 -10.40 4.30 11.52
N SER A 478 -9.14 4.66 11.82
CA SER A 478 -8.00 4.37 10.95
C SER A 478 -7.81 2.86 10.72
N ALA A 479 -7.89 2.04 11.77
CA ALA A 479 -7.79 0.57 11.65
C ALA A 479 -8.89 -0.01 10.78
N TYR A 480 -10.13 0.45 10.98
CA TYR A 480 -11.26 0.07 10.15
C TYR A 480 -11.07 0.46 8.68
N TRP A 481 -10.55 1.66 8.42
CA TRP A 481 -10.23 2.13 7.06
C TRP A 481 -9.17 1.25 6.37
N HIS A 482 -8.17 0.77 7.11
CA HIS A 482 -7.20 -0.22 6.61
C HIS A 482 -7.78 -1.64 6.43
N GLY A 483 -8.89 -1.98 7.10
CA GLY A 483 -9.68 -3.19 6.91
C GLY A 483 -9.67 -4.18 8.09
N PHE A 484 -10.51 -5.22 8.03
CA PHE A 484 -10.80 -6.16 9.13
C PHE A 484 -9.73 -7.19 9.50
N ARG A 485 -8.50 -7.00 9.03
CA ARG A 485 -7.40 -7.93 9.32
C ARG A 485 -6.85 -7.66 10.73
N PRO A 486 -6.67 -8.68 11.58
CA PRO A 486 -6.21 -8.49 12.97
C PRO A 486 -4.96 -7.60 13.08
N GLY A 487 -3.98 -7.76 12.19
CA GLY A 487 -2.74 -6.99 12.20
C GLY A 487 -2.93 -5.47 12.22
N HIS A 488 -3.94 -4.95 11.52
CA HIS A 488 -4.21 -3.51 11.49
C HIS A 488 -4.65 -2.99 12.87
N TYR A 489 -5.49 -3.76 13.57
CA TYR A 489 -5.97 -3.42 14.91
C TYR A 489 -4.86 -3.54 15.94
N PHE A 490 -4.04 -4.59 15.88
CA PHE A 490 -2.88 -4.77 16.77
C PHE A 490 -1.91 -3.59 16.66
N CYS A 491 -1.62 -3.13 15.45
CA CYS A 491 -0.73 -2.00 15.24
C CYS A 491 -1.35 -0.68 15.69
N LEU A 492 -2.57 -0.34 15.22
CA LEU A 492 -3.12 1.00 15.38
C LEU A 492 -3.76 1.23 16.76
N LEU A 493 -4.45 0.24 17.32
CA LEU A 493 -4.91 0.33 18.71
C LEU A 493 -3.73 0.17 19.67
N GLY A 494 -2.74 -0.64 19.32
CA GLY A 494 -1.46 -0.69 20.03
C GLY A 494 -0.80 0.69 20.10
N ALA A 495 -0.72 1.40 18.97
CA ALA A 495 -0.20 2.76 18.92
C ALA A 495 -1.02 3.73 19.78
N ALA A 496 -2.35 3.60 19.80
CA ALA A 496 -3.22 4.44 20.64
C ALA A 496 -2.85 4.33 22.12
N CYS A 497 -2.65 3.10 22.59
CA CYS A 497 -2.27 2.86 23.97
C CYS A 497 -0.79 3.25 24.22
N TYR A 498 0.14 2.99 23.29
CA TYR A 498 1.56 3.38 23.45
C TYR A 498 1.70 4.90 23.62
N VAL A 499 0.98 5.67 22.79
CA VAL A 499 0.97 7.13 22.87
C VAL A 499 0.49 7.63 24.25
N THR A 500 -0.44 6.93 24.91
CA THR A 500 -0.85 7.31 26.27
C THR A 500 0.25 7.08 27.30
N VAL A 501 1.05 6.02 27.15
CA VAL A 501 2.21 5.77 28.02
C VAL A 501 3.29 6.80 27.75
N GLU A 502 3.57 7.09 26.48
CA GLU A 502 4.51 8.13 26.08
C GLU A 502 4.13 9.50 26.67
N ASP A 503 2.85 9.89 26.65
CA ASP A 503 2.39 11.14 27.25
C ASP A 503 2.62 11.21 28.77
N ILE A 504 2.52 10.08 29.49
CA ILE A 504 2.83 10.02 30.93
C ILE A 504 4.32 10.29 31.14
N TRP A 505 5.17 9.62 30.37
CA TRP A 505 6.63 9.79 30.45
C TRP A 505 7.10 11.18 30.04
N GLN A 506 6.52 11.77 29.00
CA GLN A 506 6.83 13.14 28.57
C GLN A 506 6.45 14.18 29.64
N LYS A 507 5.43 13.93 30.47
CA LYS A 507 5.11 14.78 31.63
C LYS A 507 6.07 14.58 32.79
N LEU A 508 6.65 13.39 32.93
CA LEU A 508 7.63 13.07 33.97
C LEU A 508 9.01 13.67 33.67
N VAL A 509 9.40 13.72 32.41
CA VAL A 509 10.61 14.44 31.97
C VAL A 509 10.28 15.92 32.00
N GLY A 510 10.74 16.62 33.05
CA GLY A 510 10.45 18.05 33.24
C GLY A 510 10.83 18.86 32.01
N LYS A 511 10.04 19.90 31.68
CA LYS A 511 10.29 20.79 30.54
C LYS A 511 11.64 21.52 30.62
N GLU A 512 12.25 21.55 31.81
CA GLU A 512 13.50 22.24 32.13
C GLU A 512 14.76 21.38 31.99
N THR A 513 14.65 20.12 31.57
CA THR A 513 15.84 19.29 31.32
C THR A 513 16.59 19.81 30.09
N THR A 514 17.77 20.37 30.28
CA THR A 514 18.66 20.88 29.21
C THR A 514 20.01 20.16 29.18
N GLY A 515 20.76 20.30 28.10
CA GLY A 515 22.11 19.74 27.94
C GLY A 515 22.15 18.22 27.69
N LEU A 516 23.25 17.57 28.08
CA LEU A 516 23.54 16.15 27.82
C LEU A 516 22.44 15.21 28.36
N LYS A 517 21.85 15.54 29.51
CA LYS A 517 20.75 14.77 30.11
C LYS A 517 19.54 14.70 29.18
N ARG A 518 19.22 15.81 28.50
CA ARG A 518 18.12 15.86 27.54
C ARG A 518 18.42 15.00 26.31
N LEU A 519 19.64 15.06 25.79
CA LEU A 519 20.07 14.24 24.66
C LEU A 519 19.94 12.74 24.96
N ILE A 520 20.42 12.30 26.13
CA ILE A 520 20.31 10.88 26.54
C ILE A 520 18.84 10.46 26.62
N ILE A 521 18.00 11.30 27.23
CA ILE A 521 16.56 11.03 27.34
C ILE A 521 15.92 10.96 25.95
N ASP A 522 16.22 11.90 25.06
CA ASP A 522 15.69 11.92 23.69
C ASP A 522 16.16 10.70 22.89
N CYS A 523 17.41 10.24 23.07
CA CYS A 523 17.90 8.99 22.49
C CYS A 523 17.15 7.77 23.02
N ILE A 524 16.84 7.72 24.33
CA ILE A 524 16.05 6.64 24.94
C ILE A 524 14.62 6.64 24.38
N PHE A 525 13.97 7.82 24.30
CA PHE A 525 12.64 7.94 23.70
C PHE A 525 12.66 7.52 22.23
N TRP A 526 13.64 8.00 21.46
CA TRP A 526 13.81 7.63 20.07
C TRP A 526 13.99 6.13 19.90
N PHE A 527 14.81 5.49 20.74
CA PHE A 527 15.01 4.04 20.69
C PHE A 527 13.73 3.28 21.09
N ALA A 528 13.05 3.68 22.16
CA ALA A 528 11.79 3.07 22.61
C ALA A 528 10.69 3.19 21.55
N LYS A 529 10.52 4.38 20.97
CA LYS A 529 9.62 4.65 19.85
C LYS A 529 9.97 3.80 18.64
N SER A 530 11.24 3.78 18.24
CA SER A 530 11.67 3.02 17.05
C SER A 530 11.49 1.52 17.25
N CYS A 531 11.91 0.99 18.40
CA CYS A 531 11.85 -0.43 18.71
C CYS A 531 10.40 -0.92 18.94
N ILE A 532 9.68 -0.31 19.88
CA ILE A 532 8.33 -0.76 20.29
C ILE A 532 7.27 -0.07 19.43
N GLY A 533 7.26 1.26 19.41
CA GLY A 533 6.22 2.06 18.76
C GLY A 533 6.11 1.87 17.24
N TYR A 534 7.24 1.66 16.56
CA TYR A 534 7.32 1.46 15.12
C TYR A 534 7.58 0.01 14.75
N ASN A 535 8.75 -0.54 15.05
CA ASN A 535 9.16 -1.81 14.47
C ASN A 535 8.33 -2.99 15.01
N TYR A 536 8.11 -3.06 16.33
CA TYR A 536 7.33 -4.15 16.93
C TYR A 536 5.85 -4.10 16.53
N LEU A 537 5.18 -2.97 16.73
CA LEU A 537 3.76 -2.79 16.34
C LEU A 537 3.56 -2.85 14.83
N GLY A 538 4.48 -2.28 14.07
CA GLY A 538 4.46 -2.28 12.61
C GLY A 538 4.68 -3.67 12.00
N THR A 539 5.44 -4.54 12.66
CA THR A 539 5.53 -5.95 12.24
C THR A 539 4.17 -6.65 12.32
N ALA A 540 3.34 -6.34 13.33
CA ALA A 540 1.98 -6.88 13.38
C ALA A 540 1.10 -6.39 12.22
N PHE A 541 1.26 -5.13 11.80
CA PHE A 541 0.57 -4.59 10.62
C PHE A 541 0.89 -5.42 9.35
N MET A 542 2.15 -5.82 9.20
CA MET A 542 2.64 -6.59 8.04
C MET A 542 2.25 -8.06 8.06
N LEU A 543 2.27 -8.70 9.23
CA LEU A 543 1.95 -10.13 9.34
C LEU A 543 0.47 -10.43 9.13
N VAL A 544 -0.41 -9.42 9.27
CA VAL A 544 -1.84 -9.41 8.91
C VAL A 544 -2.73 -10.38 9.71
N SER A 545 -2.33 -11.65 9.84
CA SER A 545 -3.06 -12.75 10.50
C SER A 545 -2.67 -12.88 11.97
N PHE A 546 -3.67 -13.11 12.82
CA PHE A 546 -3.45 -13.34 14.26
C PHE A 546 -2.47 -14.48 14.53
N SER A 547 -2.60 -15.61 13.84
CA SER A 547 -1.71 -16.77 14.04
C SER A 547 -0.25 -16.44 13.74
N ASN A 548 0.00 -15.68 12.67
CA ASN A 548 1.35 -15.30 12.26
C ASN A 548 1.95 -14.30 13.24
N ILE A 549 1.15 -13.32 13.67
CA ILE A 549 1.55 -12.32 14.67
C ILE A 549 1.91 -13.00 15.98
N TRP A 550 1.04 -13.89 16.46
CA TRP A 550 1.26 -14.59 17.72
C TRP A 550 2.47 -15.50 17.67
N SER A 551 2.62 -16.29 16.59
CA SER A 551 3.80 -17.15 16.40
C SER A 551 5.12 -16.34 16.41
N PHE A 552 5.14 -15.21 15.69
CA PHE A 552 6.32 -14.34 15.66
C PHE A 552 6.58 -13.70 17.03
N TYR A 553 5.56 -13.17 17.70
CA TYR A 553 5.71 -12.56 19.02
C TYR A 553 6.11 -13.56 20.10
N SER A 554 5.57 -14.78 20.08
CA SER A 554 6.01 -15.86 20.97
C SER A 554 7.46 -16.26 20.71
N SER A 555 7.92 -16.19 19.45
CA SER A 555 9.33 -16.45 19.12
C SER A 555 10.30 -15.43 19.73
N ILE A 556 9.82 -14.21 20.04
CA ILE A 556 10.59 -13.16 20.71
C ILE A 556 10.07 -12.90 22.14
N TYR A 557 9.40 -13.89 22.74
CA TYR A 557 8.91 -13.86 24.12
C TYR A 557 8.06 -12.63 24.47
N HIS A 558 7.33 -12.08 23.51
CA HIS A 558 6.45 -10.92 23.69
C HIS A 558 7.15 -9.69 24.32
N VAL A 559 8.46 -9.53 24.08
CA VAL A 559 9.32 -8.50 24.70
C VAL A 559 8.78 -7.08 24.51
N GLY A 560 8.15 -6.77 23.38
CA GLY A 560 7.52 -5.47 23.16
C GLY A 560 6.38 -5.18 24.14
N TYR A 561 5.54 -6.17 24.46
CA TYR A 561 4.46 -6.01 25.44
C TYR A 561 4.97 -5.95 26.88
N ILE A 562 6.00 -6.75 27.20
CA ILE A 562 6.64 -6.72 28.52
C ILE A 562 7.28 -5.35 28.74
N GLY A 563 8.10 -4.88 27.80
CA GLY A 563 8.75 -3.56 27.89
C GLY A 563 7.73 -2.44 28.01
N TRP A 564 6.65 -2.51 27.24
CA TRP A 564 5.57 -1.54 27.32
C TRP A 564 4.83 -1.57 28.67
N PHE A 565 4.51 -2.75 29.21
CA PHE A 565 3.90 -2.87 30.55
C PHE A 565 4.82 -2.31 31.64
N LEU A 566 6.13 -2.59 31.57
CA LEU A 566 7.12 -2.05 32.48
C LEU A 566 7.17 -0.52 32.40
N MET A 567 7.15 0.07 31.20
CA MET A 567 7.07 1.52 31.01
C MET A 567 5.81 2.10 31.64
N LEU A 568 4.65 1.46 31.46
CA LEU A 568 3.40 1.92 32.06
C LEU A 568 3.46 1.86 33.60
N ALA A 569 3.85 0.72 34.17
CA ALA A 569 3.90 0.50 35.61
C ALA A 569 4.85 1.48 36.30
N SER A 570 6.07 1.61 35.79
CA SER A 570 7.06 2.56 36.32
C SER A 570 6.62 4.01 36.14
N GLY A 571 6.03 4.38 34.99
CA GLY A 571 5.47 5.71 34.76
C GLY A 571 4.36 6.08 35.77
N LEU A 572 3.48 5.14 36.10
CA LEU A 572 2.42 5.36 37.10
C LEU A 572 2.98 5.51 38.52
N VAL A 573 3.95 4.68 38.92
CA VAL A 573 4.61 4.77 40.23
C VAL A 573 5.32 6.12 40.38
N LEU A 574 6.11 6.53 39.38
CA LEU A 574 6.83 7.81 39.39
C LEU A 574 5.89 9.02 39.39
N THR A 575 4.75 8.93 38.69
CA THR A 575 3.73 9.99 38.69
C THR A 575 3.13 10.16 40.08
N LYS A 576 2.74 9.06 40.74
CA LYS A 576 2.24 9.09 42.13
C LYS A 576 3.28 9.65 43.08
N GLY A 577 4.55 9.26 42.94
CA GLY A 577 5.66 9.79 43.74
C GLY A 577 5.82 11.31 43.60
N LYS A 578 5.80 11.84 42.36
CA LYS A 578 5.86 13.30 42.15
C LYS A 578 4.66 14.04 42.72
N THR A 579 3.44 13.49 42.59
CA THR A 579 2.25 14.10 43.19
C THR A 579 2.34 14.12 44.72
N ALA A 580 2.81 13.04 45.35
CA ALA A 580 3.01 12.98 46.80
C ALA A 580 4.04 14.00 47.28
N ILE A 581 5.16 14.17 46.56
CA ILE A 581 6.20 15.17 46.87
C ILE A 581 5.65 16.60 46.71
N SER A 582 4.89 16.86 45.65
CA SER A 582 4.28 18.18 45.41
C SER A 582 3.20 18.54 46.45
N ILE A 583 2.49 17.56 47.00
CA ILE A 583 1.53 17.76 48.10
C ILE A 583 2.27 18.03 49.41
N LYS A 584 3.41 17.40 49.64
CA LYS A 584 4.22 17.60 50.86
C LYS A 584 4.96 18.95 50.90
N HIS A 585 5.17 19.58 49.73
CA HIS A 585 5.80 20.91 49.60
C HIS A 585 4.79 22.08 49.54
N LYS A 586 3.49 21.79 49.47
CA LYS A 586 2.41 22.78 49.65
C LYS A 586 1.89 22.68 51.07
#